data_AF-A0A6P1IFH2-F1
#
_entry.id   AF-A0A6P1IFH2-F1
#
_cell.length_a   1.000
_cell.length_b   1.000
_cell.length_c   1.000
_cell.angle_alpha   90.00
_cell.angle_beta   90.00
_cell.angle_gamma   90.00
#
_symmetry.space_group_name_H-M   'P 1'
#
loop_
_entity.id
_entity.type
_entity.pdbx_description
1 polymer ?
#
loop_
_entity_poly.entity_id
_entity_poly.type
_entity_poly.pdbx_seq_one_letter_code
_entity_poly.pdbx_strand_id
1 'polypeptide(L)'
;MIGVLSVGLLAACSGPSSEEVKTYSEACVDFYKEKRAKSSDDVEYRKHWMKDDKIVIALKVERRGESGYAEGICVVDPEEGTVHIPSLFDQARWAN
;
A
#
# COMPACT_ATOMS: atom_id res chain seq x y z
N MET A 1 -14.98 -30.57 -36.07
CA MET A 1 -14.19 -29.33 -36.01
C MET A 1 -14.41 -28.70 -34.65
N ILE A 2 -13.34 -28.71 -33.84
CA ILE A 2 -12.98 -27.86 -32.70
C ILE A 2 -14.13 -27.35 -31.81
N GLY A 3 -14.23 -27.95 -30.62
CA GLY A 3 -15.05 -27.46 -29.52
C GLY A 3 -14.49 -26.17 -28.95
N VAL A 4 -15.37 -25.19 -28.75
CA VAL A 4 -15.07 -23.91 -28.12
C VAL A 4 -15.09 -24.11 -26.61
N LEU A 5 -13.93 -24.42 -26.03
CA LEU A 5 -13.70 -24.28 -24.59
C LEU A 5 -13.68 -22.78 -24.28
N SER A 6 -14.86 -22.24 -23.98
CA SER A 6 -14.99 -20.92 -23.36
C SER A 6 -14.48 -21.04 -21.93
N VAL A 7 -13.16 -20.95 -21.77
CA VAL A 7 -12.54 -20.76 -20.45
C VAL A 7 -12.91 -19.35 -20.04
N GLY A 8 -14.01 -19.22 -19.29
CA GLY A 8 -14.32 -18.01 -18.56
C GLY A 8 -13.14 -17.74 -17.65
N LEU A 9 -12.35 -16.71 -17.97
CA LEU A 9 -11.43 -16.10 -17.03
C LEU A 9 -12.29 -15.62 -15.85
N LEU A 10 -12.38 -16.46 -14.82
CA LEU A 10 -12.72 -16.01 -13.48
C LEU A 10 -11.63 -15.01 -13.12
N ALA A 11 -11.87 -13.74 -13.42
CA ALA A 11 -11.12 -12.65 -12.84
C ALA A 11 -11.18 -12.89 -11.33
N ALA A 12 -10.04 -13.25 -10.75
CA ALA A 12 -9.88 -13.39 -9.32
C ALA A 12 -10.05 -11.99 -8.72
N CYS A 13 -11.30 -11.55 -8.52
CA CYS A 13 -11.64 -10.37 -7.73
C CYS A 13 -11.44 -10.63 -6.23
N SER A 14 -10.54 -11.55 -5.87
CA SER A 14 -10.05 -11.69 -4.52
C SER A 14 -8.99 -10.63 -4.32
N GLY A 15 -9.35 -9.55 -3.62
CA GLY A 15 -8.37 -8.61 -3.08
C GLY A 15 -7.36 -9.33 -2.17
N PRO A 16 -6.33 -8.62 -1.70
CA PRO A 16 -5.26 -9.23 -0.91
C PRO A 16 -5.85 -9.89 0.33
N SER A 17 -5.30 -11.06 0.67
CA SER A 17 -5.63 -11.76 1.91
C SER A 17 -5.20 -10.94 3.13
N SER A 18 -5.78 -11.25 4.29
CA SER A 18 -5.41 -10.59 5.55
C SER A 18 -3.93 -10.76 5.90
N GLU A 19 -3.33 -11.90 5.52
CA GLU A 19 -1.92 -12.19 5.76
C GLU A 19 -1.03 -11.34 4.85
N GLU A 20 -1.37 -11.23 3.56
CA GLU A 20 -0.69 -10.35 2.62
C GLU A 20 -0.77 -8.88 3.06
N VAL A 21 -1.97 -8.38 3.42
CA VAL A 21 -2.14 -7.01 3.92
C VAL A 21 -1.26 -6.76 5.14
N LYS A 22 -1.18 -7.72 6.07
CA LYS A 22 -0.32 -7.60 7.25
C LYS A 22 1.14 -7.48 6.83
N THR A 23 1.65 -8.42 6.03
CA THR A 23 3.04 -8.41 5.54
C THR A 23 3.38 -7.12 4.81
N TYR A 24 2.52 -6.67 3.89
CA TYR A 24 2.74 -5.44 3.14
C TYR A 24 2.66 -4.19 4.02
N SER A 25 1.78 -4.17 5.03
CA SER A 25 1.69 -3.06 5.97
C SER A 25 2.94 -2.91 6.83
N GLU A 26 3.49 -4.03 7.32
CA GLU A 26 4.74 -4.06 8.09
C GLU A 26 5.90 -3.58 7.20
N ALA A 27 6.03 -4.11 5.98
CA ALA A 27 7.05 -3.69 5.02
C ALA A 27 6.95 -2.20 4.67
N CYS A 28 5.74 -1.67 4.50
CA CYS A 28 5.52 -0.24 4.22
C CYS A 28 5.90 0.63 5.43
N VAL A 29 5.53 0.24 6.65
CA VAL A 29 5.92 0.98 7.86
C VAL A 29 7.44 1.05 7.99
N ASP A 30 8.14 -0.08 7.84
CA ASP A 30 9.59 -0.15 7.95
C ASP A 30 10.27 0.67 6.85
N PHE A 31 9.82 0.51 5.60
CA PHE A 31 10.36 1.28 4.47
C PHE A 31 10.12 2.79 4.63
N TYR A 32 8.94 3.19 5.11
CA TYR A 32 8.63 4.59 5.36
C TYR A 32 9.50 5.17 6.49
N LYS A 33 9.71 4.41 7.56
CA LYS A 33 10.62 4.78 8.65
C LYS A 33 12.04 4.98 8.15
N GLU A 34 12.54 4.08 7.29
CA GLU A 34 13.88 4.17 6.72
C GLU A 34 14.05 5.38 5.79
N LYS A 35 13.06 5.66 4.92
CA LYS A 35 13.22 6.64 3.83
C LYS A 35 12.75 8.05 4.14
N ARG A 36 11.78 8.23 5.05
CA ARG A 36 11.07 9.51 5.24
C ARG A 36 10.94 9.94 6.69
N ALA A 37 10.80 9.01 7.63
CA ALA A 37 10.52 9.36 9.02
C ALA A 37 11.79 9.82 9.74
N LYS A 38 11.63 10.74 10.69
CA LYS A 38 12.69 11.04 11.66
C LYS A 38 12.69 9.95 12.73
N SER A 39 13.82 9.79 13.43
CA SER A 39 13.94 8.82 14.54
C SER A 39 12.95 9.05 15.68
N SER A 40 12.37 10.24 15.78
CA SER A 40 11.35 10.62 16.76
C SER A 40 9.91 10.39 16.30
N ASP A 41 9.71 10.01 15.04
CA ASP A 41 8.38 9.88 14.46
C ASP A 41 7.85 8.47 14.72
N ASP A 42 6.60 8.40 15.18
CA ASP A 42 5.86 7.15 15.25
C ASP A 42 5.06 6.95 13.96
N VAL A 43 5.18 5.77 13.36
CA VAL A 43 4.59 5.46 12.06
C VAL A 43 3.78 4.18 12.19
N GLU A 44 2.48 4.29 11.93
CA GLU A 44 1.51 3.22 12.10
C GLU A 44 0.67 3.02 10.84
N TYR A 45 0.32 1.77 10.57
CA TYR A 45 -0.67 1.42 9.56
C TYR A 45 -2.08 1.95 9.94
N ARG A 46 -2.82 2.49 8.96
CA ARG A 46 -4.21 2.95 9.14
C ARG A 46 -5.22 2.14 8.34
N LYS A 47 -5.03 2.07 7.03
CA LYS A 47 -5.97 1.46 6.08
C LYS A 47 -5.26 1.10 4.77
N HIS A 48 -5.89 0.27 3.96
CA HIS A 48 -5.44 -0.05 2.61
C HIS A 48 -6.60 -0.01 1.61
N TRP A 49 -6.29 0.09 0.33
CA TRP A 49 -7.22 -0.08 -0.79
C TRP A 49 -6.47 -0.57 -2.02
N MET A 50 -7.21 -1.14 -2.98
CA MET A 50 -6.68 -1.51 -4.28
C MET A 50 -6.83 -0.34 -5.26
N LYS A 51 -5.79 -0.05 -6.04
CA LYS A 51 -5.84 0.92 -7.14
C LYS A 51 -4.83 0.54 -8.21
N ASP A 52 -5.25 0.53 -9.48
CA ASP A 52 -4.40 0.17 -10.63
C ASP A 52 -3.61 -1.13 -10.37
N ASP A 53 -4.31 -2.17 -9.89
CA ASP A 53 -3.77 -3.49 -9.51
C ASP A 53 -2.70 -3.49 -8.41
N LYS A 54 -2.54 -2.36 -7.72
CA LYS A 54 -1.60 -2.17 -6.61
C LYS A 54 -2.32 -2.04 -5.29
N ILE A 55 -1.62 -2.41 -4.22
CA ILE A 55 -2.09 -2.22 -2.85
C ILE A 55 -1.55 -0.88 -2.37
N VAL A 56 -2.44 0.07 -2.09
CA VAL A 56 -2.08 1.34 -1.48
C VAL A 56 -2.27 1.23 0.02
N ILE A 57 -1.24 1.57 0.78
CA ILE A 57 -1.23 1.50 2.24
C ILE A 57 -1.11 2.91 2.79
N ALA A 58 -2.11 3.36 3.54
CA ALA A 58 -2.07 4.61 4.26
C ALA A 58 -1.49 4.42 5.66
N LEU A 59 -0.62 5.35 6.01
CA LEU A 59 0.09 5.44 7.27
C LEU A 59 -0.31 6.70 8.02
N LYS A 60 -0.29 6.60 9.33
CA LYS A 60 -0.32 7.72 10.27
C LYS A 60 1.12 7.98 10.71
N VAL A 61 1.55 9.24 10.65
CA VAL A 61 2.87 9.67 11.11
C VAL A 61 2.69 10.71 12.21
N GLU A 62 2.98 10.33 13.44
CA GLU A 62 2.95 11.22 14.60
C GLU A 62 4.35 11.68 14.96
N ARG A 63 4.54 13.00 15.05
CA ARG A 63 5.84 13.55 15.47
C ARG A 63 5.81 13.83 16.95
N ARG A 64 6.84 13.35 17.66
CA ARG A 64 6.97 13.59 19.10
C ARG A 64 6.97 15.09 19.40
N GLY A 65 6.01 15.52 20.21
CA GLY A 65 5.87 16.92 20.64
C GLY A 65 5.02 17.79 19.73
N GLU A 66 4.48 17.25 18.62
CA GLU A 66 3.48 17.92 17.78
C GLU A 66 2.08 17.40 18.11
N SER A 67 1.08 18.28 18.09
CA SER A 67 -0.32 17.87 18.19
C SER A 67 -0.84 17.42 16.83
N GLY A 68 -1.28 16.17 16.73
CA GLY A 68 -1.88 15.62 15.51
C GLY A 68 -0.96 14.65 14.76
N TYR A 69 -1.39 14.28 13.55
CA TYR A 69 -0.66 13.35 12.69
C TYR A 69 -0.66 13.83 11.24
N ALA A 70 0.39 13.45 10.51
CA ALA A 70 0.42 13.54 9.05
C ALA A 70 0.01 12.21 8.43
N GLU A 71 -0.55 12.25 7.22
CA GLU A 71 -0.81 11.05 6.43
C GLU A 71 0.37 10.76 5.50
N GLY A 72 0.82 9.52 5.52
CA GLY A 72 1.78 8.96 4.56
C GLY A 72 1.11 7.87 3.73
N ILE A 73 1.68 7.57 2.57
CA ILE A 73 1.27 6.41 1.78
C ILE A 73 2.47 5.64 1.25
N CYS A 74 2.35 4.32 1.15
CA CYS A 74 3.17 3.51 0.25
C CYS A 74 2.29 2.86 -0.80
N VAL A 75 2.88 2.55 -1.94
CA VAL A 75 2.28 1.75 -3.00
C VAL A 75 3.08 0.45 -3.11
N VAL A 76 2.37 -0.66 -3.04
CA VAL A 76 2.93 -2.01 -3.13
C VAL A 76 2.49 -2.63 -4.44
N ASP A 77 3.47 -3.10 -5.20
CA ASP A 77 3.26 -3.90 -6.40
C ASP A 77 3.49 -5.38 -6.03
N PRO A 78 2.42 -6.18 -5.86
CA PRO A 78 2.57 -7.59 -5.46
C PRO A 78 3.12 -8.46 -6.59
N GLU A 79 2.95 -8.07 -7.86
CA GLU A 79 3.48 -8.81 -9.00
C GLU A 79 5.00 -8.63 -9.10
N GLU A 80 5.48 -7.39 -8.92
CA GLU A 80 6.91 -7.08 -8.93
C GLU A 80 7.60 -7.28 -7.57
N GLY A 81 6.83 -7.45 -6.49
CA GLY A 81 7.33 -7.54 -5.13
C GLY A 81 8.00 -6.25 -4.64
N THR A 82 7.51 -5.09 -5.09
CA THR A 82 8.11 -3.78 -4.79
C THR A 82 7.26 -2.94 -3.85
N VAL A 83 7.94 -2.09 -3.06
CA VAL A 83 7.32 -1.07 -2.22
C VAL A 83 7.96 0.27 -2.56
N HIS A 84 7.15 1.29 -2.81
CA HIS A 84 7.65 2.64 -3.01
C HIS A 84 6.78 3.69 -2.34
N ILE A 85 7.37 4.84 -2.01
CA ILE A 85 6.67 6.01 -1.51
C ILE A 85 6.46 6.94 -2.72
N PRO A 86 5.22 7.17 -3.16
CA PRO A 86 4.97 8.02 -4.31
C PRO A 86 5.50 9.44 -4.06
N SER A 87 5.87 10.10 -5.15
CA SER A 87 6.24 11.51 -5.11
C SER A 87 5.04 12.35 -4.62
N LEU A 88 5.29 13.55 -4.09
CA LEU A 88 4.21 14.45 -3.69
C LEU A 88 3.30 14.81 -4.87
N PHE A 89 3.84 14.85 -6.09
CA PHE A 89 3.08 15.11 -7.32
C PHE A 89 2.14 13.95 -7.69
N ASP A 90 2.51 12.72 -7.31
CA ASP A 90 1.72 11.52 -7.59
C ASP A 90 0.81 11.10 -6.43
N GLN A 91 0.95 11.68 -5.24
CA GLN A 91 0.11 11.30 -4.09
C GLN A 91 -1.39 11.47 -4.38
N ALA A 92 -1.77 12.51 -5.12
CA ALA A 92 -3.17 12.74 -5.50
C ALA A 92 -3.73 11.61 -6.38
N ARG A 93 -2.90 11.00 -7.24
CA ARG A 93 -3.30 9.82 -8.01
C ARG A 93 -3.62 8.66 -7.08
N TRP A 94 -2.88 8.49 -5.99
CA TRP A 94 -3.03 7.31 -5.15
C TRP A 94 -4.08 7.46 -4.07
N ALA A 95 -4.49 8.69 -3.72
CA ALA A 95 -5.54 8.96 -2.74
C ALA A 95 -6.84 8.17 -3.02
N ASN A 96 -7.51 7.80 -1.92
CA ASN A 96 -8.77 7.07 -1.88
C ASN A 96 -9.98 7.99 -1.98
#